data_AF-A0A392PK74-F1
#
_entry.id   AF-A0A392PK74-F1
#
_cell.length_a   1.000
_cell.length_b   1.000
_cell.length_c   1.000
_cell.angle_alpha   90.00
_cell.angle_beta   90.00
_cell.angle_gamma   90.00
#
_symmetry.space_group_name_H-M   'P 1'
#
loop_
_entity.id
_entity.type
_entity.pdbx_description
1 polymer ?
#
loop_
_entity_poly.entity_id
_entity_poly.type
_entity_poly.pdbx_seq_one_letter_code
_entity_poly.pdbx_strand_id
1 'polypeptide(L)'
;DGVVRLWEVHSRGLTANLLSTTDCATEEQKRWPEDIAWHPDGKSLFSVYSADSQDSQVSVTKFKEGERSAQVSFLEDKPHVKGAINSIVFLPWENTCFATAGTDHSVMIWSENVEKKWKPEALHKNFHTSAVMG
;
A
#
# COMPACT_ATOMS: atom_id res chain seq x y z
N ASP A 1 -3.59 14.45 -6.24
CA ASP A 1 -4.33 15.02 -5.09
C ASP A 1 -4.02 14.27 -3.79
N GLY A 2 -3.37 13.09 -3.81
CA GLY A 2 -2.91 12.42 -2.58
C GLY A 2 -4.03 11.63 -1.87
N VAL A 3 -5.16 11.47 -2.55
CA VAL A 3 -6.40 10.97 -1.98
C VAL A 3 -6.69 9.56 -2.50
N VAL A 4 -7.04 8.66 -1.58
CA VAL A 4 -7.57 7.33 -1.91
C VAL A 4 -9.09 7.37 -1.78
N ARG A 5 -9.81 6.87 -2.79
CA ARG A 5 -11.29 6.87 -2.82
C ARG A 5 -11.84 5.46 -2.90
N LEU A 6 -12.78 5.14 -2.02
CA LEU A 6 -13.49 3.87 -2.02
C LEU A 6 -14.85 4.03 -2.70
N TRP A 7 -15.14 3.17 -3.66
CA TRP A 7 -16.39 3.19 -4.43
C TRP A 7 -17.11 1.84 -4.30
N GLU A 8 -18.42 1.89 -4.10
CA GLU A 8 -19.31 0.73 -4.19
C GLU A 8 -19.92 0.66 -5.59
N VAL A 9 -19.80 -0.50 -6.24
CA VAL A 9 -20.42 -0.74 -7.55
C VAL A 9 -21.60 -1.68 -7.34
N HIS A 10 -22.81 -1.21 -7.64
CA HIS A 10 -24.01 -2.03 -7.48
C HIS A 10 -24.20 -2.98 -8.66
N SER A 11 -24.50 -4.25 -8.39
CA SER A 11 -24.69 -5.28 -9.41
C SER A 11 -25.90 -5.08 -10.33
N ARG A 12 -26.86 -4.23 -9.94
CA ARG A 12 -28.10 -3.96 -10.68
C ARG A 12 -28.14 -2.61 -11.40
N GLY A 13 -27.08 -1.80 -11.34
CA GLY A 13 -27.02 -0.50 -11.99
C GLY A 13 -25.62 -0.18 -12.48
N LEU A 14 -25.51 0.62 -13.54
CA LEU A 14 -24.23 1.13 -14.09
C LEU A 14 -23.62 2.26 -13.23
N THR A 15 -23.93 2.30 -11.94
CA THR A 15 -23.62 3.43 -11.05
C THR A 15 -22.66 3.01 -9.96
N ALA A 16 -21.60 3.79 -9.78
CA ALA A 16 -20.67 3.67 -8.66
C ALA A 16 -20.96 4.78 -7.64
N ASN A 17 -21.11 4.41 -6.37
CA ASN A 17 -21.31 5.34 -5.26
C ASN A 17 -20.01 5.52 -4.49
N LEU A 18 -19.60 6.77 -4.25
CA LEU A 18 -18.45 7.07 -3.41
C LEU A 18 -18.81 6.75 -1.95
N LEU A 19 -18.12 5.77 -1.35
CA LEU A 19 -18.33 5.38 0.04
C LEU A 19 -17.48 6.21 1.00
N SER A 20 -16.20 6.41 0.65
CA SER A 20 -15.24 7.06 1.53
C SER A 20 -14.11 7.72 0.74
N THR A 21 -13.57 8.78 1.32
CA THR A 21 -12.44 9.53 0.79
C THR A 21 -11.42 9.63 1.91
N THR A 22 -10.21 9.13 1.67
CA THR A 22 -9.11 9.13 2.61
C THR A 22 -8.02 10.03 2.07
N ASP A 23 -7.80 11.17 2.74
CA ASP A 23 -6.67 12.04 2.43
C ASP A 23 -5.45 11.54 3.19
N CYS A 24 -4.41 11.20 2.43
CA CYS A 24 -3.15 10.69 2.96
C CYS A 24 -2.01 11.71 2.82
N ALA A 25 -2.30 12.92 2.32
CA ALA A 25 -1.37 14.03 2.30
C ALA A 25 -1.49 14.82 3.61
N THR A 26 -0.35 15.06 4.28
CA THR A 26 -0.30 16.01 5.40
C THR A 26 0.19 17.37 4.88
N GLU A 27 -0.08 18.45 5.62
CA GLU A 27 0.40 19.80 5.25
C GLU A 27 1.93 19.85 5.12
N GLU A 28 2.64 18.97 5.84
CA GLU A 28 4.11 18.90 5.88
C GLU A 28 4.70 17.98 4.80
N GLN A 29 3.96 16.96 4.33
CA GLN A 29 4.42 16.01 3.32
C GLN A 29 3.32 15.69 2.31
N LYS A 30 3.54 16.11 1.06
CA LYS A 30 2.75 15.63 -0.08
C LYS A 30 3.18 14.21 -0.40
N ARG A 31 2.24 13.29 -0.24
CA ARG A 31 2.39 11.87 -0.58
C ARG A 31 1.50 11.57 -1.77
N TRP A 32 2.05 10.90 -2.77
CA TRP A 32 1.28 10.44 -3.92
C TRP A 32 1.13 8.93 -3.82
N PRO A 33 -0.12 8.41 -3.79
CA PRO A 33 -0.32 6.98 -3.88
C PRO A 33 0.12 6.52 -5.26
N GLU A 34 1.14 5.68 -5.31
CA GLU A 34 1.66 5.10 -6.55
C GLU A 34 0.86 3.86 -6.94
N ASP A 35 0.51 3.04 -5.95
CA ASP A 35 -0.26 1.81 -6.17
C ASP A 35 -1.05 1.39 -4.92
N ILE A 36 -2.08 0.57 -5.12
CA ILE A 36 -2.97 0.05 -4.07
C ILE A 36 -3.31 -1.42 -4.29
N ALA A 37 -3.34 -2.20 -3.20
CA ALA A 37 -3.73 -3.61 -3.23
C ALA A 37 -4.66 -3.97 -2.07
N TRP A 38 -5.72 -4.70 -2.38
CA TRP A 38 -6.58 -5.29 -1.36
C TRP A 38 -5.88 -6.45 -0.68
N HIS A 39 -5.98 -6.50 0.64
CA HIS A 39 -5.63 -7.69 1.38
C HIS A 39 -6.56 -8.84 0.96
N PRO A 40 -6.09 -10.10 0.85
CA PRO A 40 -6.91 -11.23 0.39
C PRO A 40 -8.16 -11.50 1.25
N ASP A 41 -8.19 -11.03 2.49
CA ASP A 41 -9.37 -11.12 3.37
C ASP A 41 -10.48 -10.10 3.05
N GLY A 42 -10.22 -9.13 2.18
CA GLY A 42 -11.15 -8.07 1.76
C GLY A 42 -11.44 -7.00 2.82
N LYS A 43 -10.77 -7.00 3.97
CA LYS A 43 -11.05 -6.08 5.09
C LYS A 43 -10.10 -4.89 5.16
N SER A 44 -8.93 -5.03 4.54
CA SER A 44 -7.87 -4.04 4.57
C SER A 44 -7.38 -3.72 3.17
N LEU A 45 -7.05 -2.46 2.93
CA LEU A 45 -6.40 -1.97 1.72
C LEU A 45 -5.00 -1.48 2.06
N PHE A 46 -4.02 -1.88 1.27
CA PHE A 46 -2.65 -1.44 1.38
C PHE A 46 -2.39 -0.45 0.27
N SER A 47 -1.75 0.67 0.60
CA SER A 47 -1.40 1.70 -0.35
C SER A 47 0.07 2.05 -0.19
N VAL A 48 0.78 2.20 -1.30
CA VAL A 48 2.17 2.62 -1.31
C VAL A 48 2.28 4.04 -1.81
N TYR A 49 3.13 4.83 -1.15
CA TYR A 49 3.28 6.24 -1.44
C TYR A 49 4.71 6.59 -1.81
N SER A 50 4.84 7.46 -2.80
CA SER A 50 6.03 8.26 -3.02
C SER A 50 5.89 9.60 -2.31
N ALA A 51 7.02 10.16 -1.86
CA ALA A 51 7.07 11.49 -1.28
C ALA A 51 8.30 12.23 -1.81
N ASP A 52 8.19 13.55 -1.98
CA ASP A 52 9.27 14.42 -2.44
C ASP A 52 10.56 14.31 -1.59
N SER A 53 10.42 13.91 -0.32
CA SER A 53 11.53 13.78 0.63
C SER A 53 12.20 12.40 0.64
N GLN A 54 12.03 11.58 -0.41
CA GLN A 54 12.48 10.18 -0.46
C GLN A 54 11.89 9.30 0.65
N ASP A 55 10.79 9.75 1.27
CA ASP A 55 10.16 9.04 2.37
C ASP A 55 9.13 8.06 1.82
N SER A 56 9.61 6.92 1.34
CA SER A 56 8.73 5.85 0.88
C SER A 56 7.95 5.29 2.07
N GLN A 57 6.64 5.14 1.91
CA GLN A 57 5.79 4.64 2.99
C GLN A 57 4.68 3.74 2.46
N VAL A 58 4.28 2.79 3.30
CA VAL A 58 3.13 1.91 3.08
C VAL A 58 2.08 2.22 4.15
N SER A 59 0.84 2.44 3.75
CA SER A 59 -0.30 2.54 4.66
C SER A 59 -1.19 1.32 4.59
N VAL A 60 -1.77 0.96 5.72
CA VAL A 60 -2.83 -0.03 5.85
C VAL A 60 -4.10 0.69 6.28
N THR A 61 -5.09 0.67 5.39
CA THR A 61 -6.43 1.22 5.60
C THR A 61 -7.36 0.08 5.96
N LYS A 62 -7.87 0.06 7.19
CA LYS A 62 -8.82 -0.94 7.67
C LYS A 62 -10.24 -0.38 7.54
N PHE A 63 -11.10 -1.12 6.86
CA PHE A 63 -12.52 -0.81 6.78
C PHE A 63 -13.26 -1.63 7.83
N LYS A 64 -13.91 -0.95 8.76
CA LYS A 64 -14.82 -1.62 9.69
C LYS A 64 -16.20 -1.72 9.05
N GLU A 65 -16.82 -2.88 9.22
CA GLU A 65 -18.17 -3.14 8.73
C GLU A 65 -19.16 -2.15 9.37
N GLY A 66 -19.80 -1.32 8.55
CA GLY A 66 -20.78 -0.31 8.99
C GLY A 66 -20.22 1.09 9.34
N GLU A 67 -18.90 1.29 9.42
CA GLU A 67 -18.30 2.61 9.61
C GLU A 67 -17.92 3.23 8.25
N ARG A 68 -18.33 4.49 8.02
CA ARG A 68 -17.92 5.28 6.82
C ARG A 68 -16.49 5.82 6.92
N SER A 69 -15.90 5.77 8.12
CA SER A 69 -14.53 6.19 8.40
C SER A 69 -13.59 4.99 8.34
N ALA A 70 -12.61 5.04 7.44
CA ALA A 70 -11.55 4.05 7.38
C ALA A 70 -10.44 4.43 8.36
N GLN A 71 -9.89 3.45 9.08
CA GLN A 71 -8.76 3.67 9.96
C GLN A 71 -7.46 3.46 9.16
N VAL A 72 -6.70 4.54 8.97
CA VAL A 72 -5.40 4.48 8.30
C VAL A 72 -4.30 4.32 9.34
N SER A 73 -3.38 3.40 9.09
CA SER A 73 -2.17 3.18 9.87
C SER A 73 -0.98 3.11 8.92
N PHE A 74 0.18 3.60 9.32
CA PHE A 74 1.40 3.56 8.50
C PHE A 74 2.36 2.51 9.06
N LEU A 75 3.04 1.78 8.17
CA LEU A 75 4.09 0.86 8.60
C LEU A 75 5.31 1.64 9.08
N GLU A 76 5.92 1.18 10.17
CA GLU A 76 7.09 1.80 10.79
C GLU A 76 8.36 1.55 9.97
N ASP A 77 8.50 0.33 9.43
CA ASP A 77 9.66 -0.05 8.64
C ASP A 77 9.64 0.63 7.26
N LYS A 78 10.79 1.14 6.84
CA LYS A 78 10.98 1.83 5.54
C LYS A 78 12.14 1.19 4.79
N PRO A 79 11.91 0.04 4.15
CA PRO A 79 12.98 -0.75 3.54
C PRO A 79 13.52 -0.12 2.24
N HIS A 80 12.72 0.70 1.56
CA HIS A 80 13.10 1.41 0.33
C HIS A 80 13.73 2.76 0.66
N VAL A 81 15.06 2.78 0.87
CA VAL A 81 15.79 3.95 1.43
C VAL A 81 16.16 5.00 0.37
N LYS A 82 16.25 4.63 -0.91
CA LYS A 82 16.76 5.50 -2.00
C LYS A 82 15.80 5.70 -3.16
N GLY A 83 14.55 5.27 -3.03
CA GLY A 83 13.60 5.30 -4.13
C GLY A 83 12.16 5.20 -3.66
N ALA A 84 11.25 5.70 -4.50
CA ALA A 84 9.82 5.50 -4.32
C ALA A 84 9.45 4.02 -4.51
N ILE A 85 8.38 3.60 -3.84
CA ILE A 85 7.73 2.31 -4.06
C ILE A 85 6.76 2.51 -5.22
N ASN A 86 6.90 1.70 -6.27
CA ASN A 86 6.12 1.86 -7.50
C ASN A 86 4.95 0.88 -7.57
N SER A 87 5.04 -0.28 -6.90
CA SER A 87 4.05 -1.35 -7.03
C SER A 87 3.96 -2.15 -5.73
N ILE A 88 2.75 -2.62 -5.43
CA ILE A 88 2.43 -3.51 -4.32
C ILE A 88 1.52 -4.65 -4.77
N VAL A 89 1.88 -5.88 -4.42
CA VAL A 89 1.09 -7.05 -4.77
C VAL A 89 0.97 -8.02 -3.60
N PHE A 90 -0.26 -8.37 -3.25
CA PHE A 90 -0.51 -9.50 -2.35
C PHE A 90 -0.31 -10.80 -3.11
N LEU A 91 0.44 -11.70 -2.50
CA LEU A 91 0.71 -12.97 -3.12
C LEU A 91 -0.47 -13.93 -2.89
N PRO A 92 -0.82 -14.79 -3.87
CA PRO A 92 -2.02 -15.62 -3.82
C PRO A 92 -1.88 -16.87 -2.93
N TRP A 93 -0.75 -17.07 -2.26
CA TRP A 93 -0.49 -18.25 -1.42
C TRP A 93 -0.95 -18.06 0.04
N GLU A 94 -1.08 -19.18 0.77
CA GLU A 94 -1.73 -19.21 2.11
C GLU A 94 -1.05 -18.35 3.18
N ASN A 95 0.24 -18.04 3.02
CA ASN A 95 0.90 -17.06 3.86
C ASN A 95 0.58 -15.66 3.32
N THR A 96 -0.22 -14.90 4.07
CA THR A 96 -0.61 -13.52 3.78
C THR A 96 0.62 -12.61 3.80
N CYS A 97 1.36 -12.64 2.71
CA CYS A 97 2.54 -11.82 2.45
C CYS A 97 2.28 -10.97 1.21
N PHE A 98 2.90 -9.80 1.15
CA PHE A 98 2.88 -8.95 -0.03
C PHE A 98 4.30 -8.57 -0.43
N ALA A 99 4.48 -8.27 -1.71
CA ALA A 99 5.74 -7.77 -2.24
C ALA A 99 5.60 -6.30 -2.59
N THR A 100 6.66 -5.52 -2.36
CA THR A 100 6.80 -4.15 -2.83
C THR A 100 8.02 -4.03 -3.73
N ALA A 101 7.87 -3.29 -4.83
CA ALA A 101 8.94 -3.03 -5.78
C ALA A 101 9.22 -1.53 -5.86
N GLY A 102 10.50 -1.16 -5.88
CA GLY A 102 10.92 0.23 -5.81
C GLY A 102 11.84 0.68 -6.95
N THR A 103 11.94 2.00 -7.08
CA THR A 103 12.92 2.67 -7.94
C THR A 103 14.35 2.51 -7.44
N ASP A 104 14.55 1.98 -6.23
CA ASP A 104 15.85 1.63 -5.68
C ASP A 104 16.37 0.25 -6.14
N HIS A 105 15.74 -0.31 -7.18
CA HIS A 105 16.07 -1.60 -7.79
C HIS A 105 15.89 -2.79 -6.83
N SER A 106 15.19 -2.55 -5.71
CA SER A 106 14.94 -3.56 -4.71
C SER A 106 13.50 -4.06 -4.76
N VAL A 107 13.36 -5.32 -4.37
CA VAL A 107 12.08 -6.00 -4.15
C VAL A 107 12.10 -6.50 -2.71
N MET A 108 11.10 -6.08 -1.95
CA MET A 108 10.94 -6.43 -0.55
C MET A 108 9.70 -7.32 -0.40
N ILE A 109 9.82 -8.42 0.33
CA ILE A 109 8.68 -9.22 0.77
C ILE A 109 8.32 -8.81 2.19
N TRP A 110 7.04 -8.61 2.44
CA TRP A 110 6.51 -8.28 3.74
C TRP A 110 5.74 -9.48 4.28
N SER A 111 6.07 -9.87 5.51
CA SER A 111 5.37 -10.93 6.23
C SER A 111 4.80 -10.38 7.54
N GLU A 112 3.61 -10.86 7.90
CA GLU A 112 3.00 -10.54 9.18
C GLU A 112 3.59 -11.46 10.27
N ASN A 113 4.16 -10.87 11.31
CA ASN A 113 4.67 -11.63 12.45
C ASN A 113 3.55 -11.94 13.46
N VAL A 114 3.81 -12.79 14.46
CA VAL A 114 2.87 -13.19 15.52
C VAL A 114 2.25 -11.99 16.25
N GLU A 115 2.95 -10.86 16.30
CA GLU A 115 2.47 -9.59 16.88
C GLU A 115 1.59 -8.74 15.93
N LYS A 116 1.19 -9.25 14.76
CA LYS A 116 0.48 -8.50 13.70
C LYS A 116 1.24 -7.27 13.20
N LYS A 117 2.57 -7.34 13.25
CA LYS A 117 3.48 -6.34 12.70
C LYS A 117 4.03 -6.85 11.39
N TRP A 118 3.99 -6.00 10.38
CA TRP A 118 4.58 -6.26 9.08
C TRP A 118 6.07 -6.02 9.14
N LYS A 119 6.87 -7.03 8.78
CA LYS A 119 8.32 -6.90 8.68
C LYS A 119 8.78 -7.12 7.25
N PRO A 120 9.64 -6.23 6.72
CA PRO A 120 10.20 -6.40 5.39
C PRO A 120 11.42 -7.32 5.42
N GLU A 121 11.51 -8.16 4.41
CA GLU A 121 12.66 -8.99 4.07
C GLU A 121 13.09 -8.67 2.63
N ALA A 122 14.39 -8.43 2.44
CA ALA A 122 14.91 -8.10 1.12
C ALA A 122 15.03 -9.36 0.27
N LEU A 123 14.18 -9.48 -0.74
CA LEU A 123 14.24 -10.58 -1.70
C LEU A 123 15.35 -10.31 -2.72
N HIS A 124 15.32 -9.14 -3.35
CA HIS A 124 16.35 -8.70 -4.30
C HIS A 124 16.75 -7.27 -3.98
N LYS A 125 18.06 -6.99 -3.90
CA LYS A 125 18.56 -5.63 -3.63
C LYS A 125 19.55 -5.11 -4.67
N ASN A 126 20.28 -6.01 -5.34
CA ASN A 126 21.35 -5.65 -6.28
C ASN A 126 21.26 -6.42 -7.61
N PHE A 127 20.17 -7.13 -7.86
CA PHE A 127 20.02 -7.96 -9.07
C PHE A 127 19.46 -7.17 -10.27
N HIS A 128 18.78 -6.06 -10.01
CA HIS A 128 18.17 -5.25 -11.06
C HIS A 128 19.05 -4.03 -11.36
N THR A 129 19.24 -3.77 -12.66
CA THR A 129 19.97 -2.60 -13.16
C THR A 129 19.07 -1.41 -13.44
N SER A 130 17.76 -1.54 -13.16
CA SER A 130 16.74 -0.51 -13.37
C SER A 130 15.59 -0.66 -12.37
N ALA A 131 14.68 0.31 -12.36
CA ALA A 131 13.48 0.31 -11.53
C ALA A 131 12.62 -0.93 -11.81
N VAL A 132 12.05 -1.50 -10.75
CA VAL A 132 11.13 -2.64 -10.84
C VAL A 132 9.70 -2.13 -10.72
N MET A 133 8.85 -2.55 -11.65
CA MET A 133 7.41 -2.26 -11.69
C MET A 133 6.66 -3.56 -12.03
N GLY A 134 5.40 -3.68 -11.62
CA GLY A 134 4.56 -4.86 -11.82
C GLY A 134 3.09 -4.54 -11.68
#